data_AF-A0A8I1LAX1-F1
#
_entry.id   AF-A0A8I1LAX1-F1
#
_cell.length_a   1.000
_cell.length_b   1.000
_cell.length_c   1.000
_cell.angle_alpha   90.00
_cell.angle_beta   90.00
_cell.angle_gamma   90.00
#
_symmetry.space_group_name_H-M   'P 1'
#
loop_
_entity.id
_entity.type
_entity.pdbx_description
1 polymer ?
#
loop_
_entity_poly.entity_id
_entity_poly.type
_entity_poly.pdbx_seq_one_letter_code
_entity_poly.pdbx_strand_id
1 'polypeptide(L)'
;RGRIGFGLQAIVNNFVSGLILLFERPVKVGDTIQVGEETGEVKELGLRATVVQTFDLAEMVIPNGDLVTGMVTNWTLQARRVRVRVPVGVAYGSDVEQVLHILKQCGQEHPLVLDNPQPVPLFLGFGASSLDFELRVFIADMSERVGVRSDLNRAINTALAEAGIEIPFPQNDLHLRSVDQDLLTQLRGGWRRREKRGFQLKQGSPHRRKADGEGGVPPTL
;
A
#
# COMPACT_ATOMS: atom_id res chain seq x y z
N ARG A 1 14.15 -51.69 18.67
CA ARG A 1 15.02 -50.67 18.02
C ARG A 1 14.12 -49.71 17.28
N GLY A 2 14.05 -48.41 17.59
CA GLY A 2 13.40 -47.46 16.64
C GLY A 2 12.52 -46.29 17.14
N ARG A 3 12.45 -45.93 18.44
CA ARG A 3 11.71 -44.70 18.85
C ARG A 3 12.55 -43.66 19.59
N ILE A 4 13.65 -44.08 20.23
CA ILE A 4 14.58 -43.17 20.92
C ILE A 4 15.44 -42.38 19.91
N GLY A 5 15.61 -42.89 18.68
CA GLY A 5 16.44 -42.26 17.65
C GLY A 5 15.86 -40.98 17.03
N PHE A 6 14.54 -40.87 16.89
CA PHE A 6 13.91 -39.74 16.18
C PHE A 6 13.92 -38.44 16.99
N GLY A 7 13.60 -38.49 18.28
CA GLY A 7 13.65 -37.31 19.15
C GLY A 7 15.08 -36.83 19.42
N LEU A 8 16.02 -37.77 19.60
CA LEU A 8 17.43 -37.44 19.81
C LEU A 8 18.07 -36.84 18.55
N GLN A 9 17.71 -37.34 17.37
CA GLN A 9 18.22 -36.80 16.10
C GLN A 9 17.85 -35.32 15.93
N ALA A 10 16.63 -34.91 16.28
CA ALA A 10 16.22 -33.51 16.21
C ALA A 10 16.99 -32.61 17.19
N ILE A 11 17.27 -33.10 18.41
CA ILE A 11 18.05 -32.35 19.41
C ILE A 11 19.50 -32.19 18.95
N VAL A 12 20.13 -33.28 18.49
CA VAL A 12 21.50 -33.27 17.98
C VAL A 12 21.62 -32.39 16.75
N ASN A 13 20.67 -32.45 15.82
CA ASN A 13 20.65 -31.59 14.64
C ASN A 13 20.64 -30.11 15.04
N ASN A 14 19.72 -29.68 15.92
CA ASN A 14 19.65 -28.29 16.35
C ASN A 14 20.91 -27.81 17.09
N PHE A 15 21.54 -28.69 17.87
CA PHE A 15 22.81 -28.38 18.54
C PHE A 15 23.95 -28.17 17.54
N VAL A 16 24.14 -29.11 16.60
CA VAL A 16 25.18 -29.00 15.57
C VAL A 16 24.93 -27.78 14.69
N SER A 17 23.68 -27.53 14.30
CA SER A 17 23.28 -26.35 13.55
C SER A 17 23.57 -25.06 14.32
N GLY A 18 23.39 -25.04 15.65
CA GLY A 18 23.80 -23.91 16.48
C GLY A 18 25.31 -23.62 16.40
N LEU A 19 26.14 -24.66 16.43
CA LEU A 19 27.60 -24.50 16.26
C LEU A 19 27.96 -23.97 14.86
N ILE A 20 27.28 -24.45 13.81
CA ILE A 20 27.44 -23.96 12.44
C ILE A 20 27.11 -22.46 12.38
N LEU A 21 25.96 -22.04 12.93
CA LEU A 21 25.56 -20.62 12.97
C LEU A 21 26.59 -19.76 13.71
N LEU A 22 27.17 -20.24 14.81
CA LEU A 22 28.20 -19.52 15.56
C LEU A 22 29.54 -19.40 14.81
N PHE A 23 29.92 -20.43 14.06
CA PHE A 23 31.20 -20.49 13.34
C PHE A 23 31.15 -19.78 11.99
N GLU A 24 30.17 -20.11 11.15
CA GLU A 24 30.01 -19.55 9.81
C GLU A 24 29.36 -18.16 9.82
N ARG A 25 28.59 -17.86 10.87
CA ARG A 25 27.90 -16.57 11.09
C ARG A 25 27.09 -16.06 9.88
N PRO A 26 26.24 -16.90 9.25
CA PRO A 26 25.31 -16.43 8.20
C PRO A 26 24.22 -15.50 8.78
N VAL A 27 24.03 -15.54 10.10
CA VAL A 27 23.11 -14.69 10.87
C VAL A 27 23.79 -14.32 12.20
N LYS A 28 23.63 -13.09 12.66
CA LYS A 28 24.18 -12.56 13.92
C LYS A 28 23.10 -11.89 14.74
N VAL A 29 23.32 -11.77 16.05
CA VAL A 29 22.48 -10.92 16.92
C VAL A 29 22.52 -9.48 16.40
N GLY A 30 21.34 -8.86 16.27
CA GLY A 30 21.13 -7.55 15.69
C GLY A 30 20.88 -7.54 14.18
N ASP A 31 21.01 -8.69 13.50
CA ASP A 31 20.65 -8.78 12.07
C ASP A 31 19.14 -8.73 11.87
N THR A 32 18.70 -8.05 10.81
CA THR A 32 17.33 -8.19 10.31
C THR A 32 17.28 -9.33 9.31
N ILE A 33 16.54 -10.39 9.65
CA ILE A 33 16.36 -11.55 8.79
C ILE A 33 14.89 -11.74 8.43
N GLN A 34 14.66 -12.38 7.29
CA GLN A 34 13.35 -12.85 6.87
C GLN A 34 13.38 -14.37 6.74
N VAL A 35 12.44 -15.03 7.40
CA VAL A 35 12.25 -16.49 7.43
C VAL A 35 10.80 -16.76 7.05
N GLY A 36 10.58 -17.35 5.88
CA GLY A 36 9.24 -17.43 5.30
C GLY A 36 8.68 -16.03 5.00
N GLU A 37 7.49 -15.74 5.52
CA GLU A 37 6.82 -14.44 5.34
C GLU A 37 7.17 -13.44 6.45
N GLU A 38 7.75 -13.91 7.55
CA GLU A 38 8.03 -13.11 8.73
C GLU A 38 9.41 -12.45 8.63
N THR A 39 9.48 -11.16 9.00
CA THR A 39 10.73 -10.40 9.08
C THR A 39 10.91 -9.89 10.50
N GLY A 40 12.13 -10.01 11.03
CA GLY A 40 12.44 -9.54 12.36
C GLY A 40 13.93 -9.41 12.63
N GLU A 41 14.26 -8.88 13.81
CA GLU A 41 15.61 -8.70 14.29
C GLU A 41 16.01 -9.89 15.18
N VAL A 42 17.20 -10.45 14.96
CA VAL A 42 17.74 -11.53 15.78
C VAL A 42 18.13 -10.98 17.14
N LYS A 43 17.43 -11.41 18.19
CA LYS A 43 17.69 -10.98 19.58
C LYS A 43 18.66 -11.90 20.30
N GLU A 44 18.59 -13.21 20.04
CA GLU A 44 19.44 -14.19 20.71
C GLU A 44 19.81 -15.34 19.77
N LEU A 45 21.08 -15.74 19.78
CA LEU A 45 21.55 -17.00 19.18
C LEU A 45 21.79 -18.01 20.30
N GLY A 46 20.80 -18.86 20.54
CA GLY A 46 20.90 -19.96 21.49
C GLY A 46 21.51 -21.21 20.87
N LEU A 47 21.82 -22.17 21.74
CA LEU A 47 22.48 -23.42 21.35
C LEU A 47 21.63 -24.30 20.41
N ARG A 48 20.31 -24.28 20.57
CA ARG A 48 19.36 -25.11 19.81
C ARG A 48 18.35 -24.32 18.98
N ALA A 49 18.17 -23.04 19.32
CA ALA A 49 17.19 -22.18 18.69
C ALA A 49 17.69 -20.74 18.72
N THR A 50 17.20 -19.96 17.78
CA THR A 50 17.45 -18.53 17.62
C THR A 50 16.17 -17.78 17.91
N VAL A 51 16.25 -16.71 18.69
CA VAL A 51 15.11 -15.83 18.99
C VAL A 51 15.14 -14.63 18.06
N VAL A 52 14.05 -14.40 17.34
CA VAL A 52 13.87 -13.29 16.40
C VAL A 52 12.64 -12.50 16.83
N GLN A 53 12.79 -11.19 16.99
CA GLN A 53 11.66 -10.31 17.31
C GLN A 53 11.14 -9.64 16.02
N THR A 54 9.85 -9.81 15.73
CA THR A 54 9.18 -9.14 14.60
C THR A 54 9.05 -7.65 14.86
N PHE A 55 8.71 -6.87 13.83
CA PHE A 55 8.42 -5.44 13.99
C PHE A 55 7.19 -5.14 14.87
N ASP A 56 6.27 -6.10 15.01
CA ASP A 56 5.15 -6.05 15.95
C ASP A 56 5.52 -6.49 17.39
N LEU A 57 6.81 -6.60 17.70
CA LEU A 57 7.37 -7.00 19.00
C LEU A 57 7.09 -8.46 19.42
N ALA A 58 6.52 -9.30 18.56
CA ALA A 58 6.37 -10.72 18.82
C ALA A 58 7.72 -11.45 18.73
N GLU A 59 7.96 -12.41 19.63
CA GLU A 59 9.18 -13.23 19.63
C GLU A 59 8.93 -14.58 18.95
N MET A 60 9.68 -14.84 17.89
CA MET A 60 9.72 -16.10 17.18
C MET A 60 10.93 -16.91 17.65
N VAL A 61 10.68 -18.14 18.11
CA VAL A 61 11.74 -19.08 18.50
C VAL A 61 11.93 -20.07 17.36
N ILE A 62 13.02 -19.91 16.60
CA ILE A 62 13.31 -20.68 15.39
C ILE A 62 14.33 -21.77 15.71
N PRO A 63 14.05 -23.07 15.48
CA PRO A 63 15.05 -24.12 15.61
C PRO A 63 16.26 -23.86 14.71
N ASN A 64 17.47 -24.04 15.23
CA ASN A 64 18.69 -23.73 14.46
C ASN A 64 18.81 -24.61 13.21
N GLY A 65 18.29 -25.84 13.24
CA GLY A 65 18.23 -26.72 12.07
C GLY A 65 17.46 -26.09 10.91
N ASP A 66 16.39 -25.35 11.19
CA ASP A 66 15.57 -24.71 10.17
C ASP A 66 16.31 -23.52 9.53
N LEU A 67 17.11 -22.78 10.31
CA LEU A 67 17.94 -21.68 9.80
C LEU A 67 19.10 -22.16 8.94
N VAL A 68 19.65 -23.35 9.23
CA VAL A 68 20.79 -23.92 8.47
C VAL A 68 20.32 -24.62 7.19
N THR A 69 19.15 -25.26 7.21
CA THR A 69 18.66 -26.05 6.07
C THR A 69 17.65 -25.30 5.20
N GLY A 70 16.92 -24.35 5.78
CA GLY A 70 15.93 -23.54 5.09
C GLY A 70 16.52 -22.31 4.40
N MET A 71 15.70 -21.67 3.56
CA MET A 71 16.04 -20.39 2.96
C MET A 71 15.85 -19.26 3.96
N VAL A 72 16.91 -18.50 4.23
CA VAL A 72 16.88 -17.31 5.08
C VAL A 72 17.41 -16.13 4.28
N THR A 73 16.65 -15.03 4.26
CA THR A 73 17.16 -13.77 3.69
C THR A 73 17.69 -12.91 4.82
N ASN A 74 19.01 -12.68 4.86
CA ASN A 74 19.62 -11.74 5.79
C ASN A 74 19.77 -10.37 5.11
N TRP A 75 18.98 -9.39 5.55
CA TRP A 75 18.95 -8.05 4.98
C TRP A 75 20.14 -7.19 5.38
N THR A 76 20.84 -7.56 6.47
CA THR A 76 21.88 -6.72 7.09
C THR A 76 23.25 -7.38 7.15
N LEU A 77 23.42 -8.58 6.55
CA LEU A 77 24.62 -9.42 6.68
C LEU A 77 25.95 -8.68 6.43
N GLN A 78 25.99 -7.87 5.36
CA GLN A 78 27.17 -7.11 4.96
C GLN A 78 27.01 -5.60 5.19
N ALA A 79 25.79 -5.09 5.06
CA ALA A 79 25.47 -3.68 5.27
C ALA A 79 24.00 -3.54 5.65
N ARG A 80 23.67 -2.56 6.50
CA ARG A 80 22.28 -2.21 6.85
C ARG A 80 21.55 -1.48 5.72
N ARG A 81 22.28 -1.07 4.69
CA ARG A 81 21.73 -0.35 3.53
C ARG A 81 20.80 -1.26 2.72
N VAL A 82 19.58 -0.81 2.50
CA VAL A 82 18.57 -1.54 1.72
C VAL A 82 18.00 -0.69 0.60
N ARG A 83 17.48 -1.35 -0.44
CA ARG A 83 16.70 -0.71 -1.51
C ARG A 83 15.22 -0.67 -1.15
N VAL A 84 14.62 0.51 -1.21
CA VAL A 84 13.17 0.71 -1.12
C VAL A 84 12.61 0.82 -2.54
N ARG A 85 11.47 0.17 -2.79
CA ARG A 85 10.71 0.27 -4.04
C ARG A 85 9.37 0.91 -3.73
N VAL A 86 9.01 1.92 -4.50
CA VAL A 86 7.78 2.69 -4.36
C VAL A 86 7.02 2.62 -5.69
N PRO A 87 6.08 1.67 -5.84
CA PRO A 87 5.27 1.57 -7.04
C PRO A 87 4.25 2.72 -7.11
N VAL A 88 4.07 3.29 -8.28
CA VAL A 88 3.19 4.44 -8.53
C VAL A 88 2.44 4.20 -9.84
N GLY A 89 1.12 4.33 -9.83
CA GLY A 89 0.29 4.27 -11.03
C GLY A 89 -0.35 5.62 -11.31
N VAL A 90 -0.29 6.09 -12.55
CA VAL A 90 -0.93 7.34 -13.00
C VAL A 90 -1.85 7.08 -14.19
N ALA A 91 -2.76 8.00 -14.49
CA ALA A 91 -3.74 7.83 -15.55
C ALA A 91 -3.08 7.74 -16.93
N TYR A 92 -3.72 7.01 -17.85
CA TYR A 92 -3.31 7.04 -19.25
C TYR A 92 -3.40 8.46 -19.82
N GLY A 93 -2.42 8.85 -20.62
CA GLY A 93 -2.32 10.20 -21.18
C GLY A 93 -1.52 11.19 -20.33
N SER A 94 -1.08 10.81 -19.12
CA SER A 94 -0.10 11.59 -18.36
C SER A 94 1.25 11.66 -19.08
N ASP A 95 1.97 12.78 -18.91
CA ASP A 95 3.32 12.95 -19.43
C ASP A 95 4.31 12.07 -18.64
N VAL A 96 4.86 11.07 -19.33
CA VAL A 96 5.79 10.09 -18.75
C VAL A 96 7.06 10.76 -18.23
N GLU A 97 7.62 11.72 -18.97
CA GLU A 97 8.86 12.38 -18.58
C GLU A 97 8.65 13.28 -17.37
N GLN A 98 7.49 13.96 -17.30
CA GLN A 98 7.11 14.76 -16.13
C GLN A 98 6.99 13.88 -14.87
N VAL A 99 6.35 12.71 -14.98
CA VAL A 99 6.22 11.77 -13.85
C VAL A 99 7.59 11.28 -13.40
N LEU A 100 8.46 10.85 -14.32
CA LEU A 100 9.82 10.41 -13.97
C LEU A 100 10.61 11.51 -13.26
N HIS A 101 10.48 12.76 -13.70
CA HIS A 101 11.12 13.91 -13.07
C HIS A 101 10.64 14.11 -11.63
N ILE A 102 9.32 14.14 -11.42
CA ILE A 102 8.71 14.30 -10.09
C ILE A 102 9.16 13.19 -9.14
N LEU A 103 9.09 11.92 -9.58
CA LEU A 103 9.51 10.79 -8.77
C LEU A 103 10.98 10.90 -8.36
N LYS A 104 11.86 11.33 -9.29
CA LYS A 104 13.27 11.54 -9.00
C LYS A 104 13.46 12.63 -7.93
N GLN A 105 12.79 13.77 -8.08
CA GLN A 105 12.88 14.88 -7.14
C GLN A 105 12.43 14.46 -5.75
N CYS A 106 11.27 13.80 -5.61
CA CYS A 106 10.80 13.29 -4.32
C CYS A 106 11.82 12.36 -3.64
N GLY A 107 12.50 11.51 -4.43
CA GLY A 107 13.57 10.65 -3.93
C GLY A 107 14.80 11.44 -3.47
N GLN A 108 15.20 12.48 -4.20
CA GLN A 108 16.38 13.30 -3.91
C GLN A 108 16.18 14.24 -2.71
N GLU A 109 14.96 14.72 -2.49
CA GLU A 109 14.63 15.64 -1.40
C GLU A 109 14.41 14.93 -0.06
N HIS A 110 14.25 13.60 -0.06
CA HIS A 110 13.96 12.85 1.14
C HIS A 110 15.23 12.67 2.02
N PRO A 111 15.23 13.13 3.29
CA PRO A 111 16.44 13.24 4.11
C PRO A 111 17.13 11.91 4.45
N LEU A 112 16.39 10.80 4.46
CA LEU A 112 16.92 9.45 4.73
C LEU A 112 17.29 8.66 3.46
N VAL A 113 17.04 9.21 2.27
CA VAL A 113 17.43 8.60 1.01
C VAL A 113 18.89 8.95 0.72
N LEU A 114 19.66 7.96 0.29
CA LEU A 114 21.05 8.13 -0.06
C LEU A 114 21.19 8.81 -1.42
N ASP A 115 22.13 9.75 -1.51
CA ASP A 115 22.52 10.37 -2.79
C ASP A 115 23.34 9.42 -3.68
N ASN A 116 23.98 8.42 -3.09
CA ASN A 116 24.75 7.41 -3.81
C ASN A 116 24.48 5.99 -3.26
N PRO A 117 23.84 5.10 -4.04
CA PRO A 117 23.34 5.31 -5.40
C PRO A 117 22.17 6.30 -5.46
N GLN A 118 22.11 7.09 -6.53
CA GLN A 118 21.03 8.06 -6.73
C GLN A 118 19.64 7.38 -6.85
N PRO A 119 18.56 8.09 -6.49
CA PRO A 119 17.19 7.69 -6.80
C PRO A 119 17.01 7.39 -8.29
N VAL A 120 16.36 6.26 -8.58
CA VAL A 120 16.09 5.81 -9.96
C VAL A 120 14.57 5.72 -10.16
N PRO A 121 13.94 6.67 -10.87
CA PRO A 121 12.58 6.51 -11.34
C PRO A 121 12.58 5.58 -12.57
N LEU A 122 11.56 4.74 -12.68
CA LEU A 122 11.40 3.81 -13.79
C LEU A 122 9.97 3.85 -14.30
N PHE A 123 9.81 3.89 -15.62
CA PHE A 123 8.56 3.54 -16.27
C PHE A 123 8.58 2.03 -16.54
N LEU A 124 7.71 1.28 -15.85
CA LEU A 124 7.68 -0.17 -15.92
C LEU A 124 6.84 -0.67 -17.10
N GLY A 125 5.84 0.11 -17.51
CA GLY A 125 5.02 -0.20 -18.67
C GLY A 125 3.55 0.18 -18.47
N PHE A 126 2.69 -0.59 -19.11
CA PHE A 126 1.26 -0.31 -19.23
C PHE A 126 0.46 -1.32 -18.39
N GLY A 127 -0.19 -0.82 -17.34
CA GLY A 127 -1.06 -1.58 -16.45
C GLY A 127 -2.50 -1.66 -16.97
N ALA A 128 -3.36 -2.40 -16.26
CA ALA A 128 -4.76 -2.60 -16.69
C ALA A 128 -5.56 -1.29 -16.78
N SER A 129 -5.26 -0.32 -15.90
CA SER A 129 -5.94 0.99 -15.86
C SER A 129 -4.98 2.14 -15.52
N SER A 130 -3.67 1.93 -15.64
CA SER A 130 -2.62 2.90 -15.28
C SER A 130 -1.40 2.79 -16.18
N LEU A 131 -0.63 3.88 -16.27
CA LEU A 131 0.79 3.84 -16.58
C LEU A 131 1.55 3.53 -15.30
N ASP A 132 2.35 2.46 -15.32
CA ASP A 132 2.99 1.92 -14.11
C ASP A 132 4.44 2.41 -14.00
N PHE A 133 4.75 3.01 -12.85
CA PHE A 133 6.06 3.54 -12.50
C PHE A 133 6.57 2.91 -11.20
N GLU A 134 7.88 2.98 -10.99
CA GLU A 134 8.50 2.62 -9.71
C GLU A 134 9.66 3.55 -9.42
N LEU A 135 9.63 4.19 -8.25
CA LEU A 135 10.80 4.86 -7.69
C LEU A 135 11.61 3.85 -6.87
N ARG A 136 12.89 3.72 -7.19
CA ARG A 136 13.87 2.94 -6.43
C ARG A 136 14.85 3.86 -5.73
N VAL A 137 14.96 3.71 -4.42
CA VAL A 137 15.92 4.47 -3.60
C VAL A 137 16.70 3.53 -2.69
N PHE A 138 17.86 3.98 -2.22
CA PHE A 138 18.59 3.31 -1.16
C PHE A 138 18.52 4.12 0.12
N ILE A 139 18.44 3.45 1.27
CA ILE A 139 18.46 4.07 2.60
C ILE A 139 19.55 3.42 3.45
N ALA A 140 20.09 4.15 4.43
CA ALA A 140 21.21 3.67 5.25
C ALA A 140 20.84 2.54 6.21
N ASP A 141 19.61 2.53 6.73
CA ASP A 141 19.15 1.56 7.72
C ASP A 141 17.84 0.88 7.29
N MET A 142 17.83 -0.45 7.36
CA MET A 142 16.67 -1.30 7.10
C MET A 142 15.50 -1.01 8.05
N SER A 143 15.76 -0.57 9.30
CA SER A 143 14.68 -0.25 10.25
C SER A 143 13.79 0.90 9.78
N GLU A 144 14.35 1.84 9.01
CA GLU A 144 13.64 3.00 8.48
C GLU A 144 12.81 2.69 7.22
N ARG A 145 12.93 1.47 6.67
CA ARG A 145 12.37 1.11 5.36
C ARG A 145 10.88 1.38 5.23
N VAL A 146 10.10 1.07 6.27
CA VAL A 146 8.64 1.26 6.25
C VAL A 146 8.28 2.75 6.32
N GLY A 147 8.94 3.50 7.22
CA GLY A 147 8.75 4.93 7.39
C GLY A 147 9.09 5.71 6.12
N VAL A 148 10.29 5.49 5.57
CA VAL A 148 10.74 6.15 4.32
C VAL A 148 9.81 5.84 3.16
N ARG A 149 9.33 4.59 3.02
CA ARG A 149 8.36 4.25 1.97
C ARG A 149 7.06 5.05 2.13
N SER A 150 6.56 5.18 3.35
CA SER A 150 5.35 5.95 3.64
C SER A 150 5.52 7.43 3.33
N ASP A 151 6.66 8.02 3.72
CA ASP A 151 6.95 9.43 3.48
C ASP A 151 7.13 9.74 1.99
N LEU A 152 7.82 8.87 1.25
CA LEU A 152 7.91 8.98 -0.21
C LEU A 152 6.54 8.87 -0.88
N ASN A 153 5.68 7.92 -0.47
CA ASN A 153 4.32 7.83 -1.00
C ASN A 153 3.54 9.13 -0.81
N ARG A 154 3.63 9.74 0.37
CA ARG A 154 2.97 11.02 0.67
C ARG A 154 3.54 12.16 -0.18
N ALA A 155 4.86 12.27 -0.26
CA ALA A 155 5.53 13.30 -1.05
C ALA A 155 5.17 13.19 -2.54
N ILE A 156 5.21 11.98 -3.09
CA ILE A 156 4.83 11.69 -4.48
C ILE A 156 3.37 12.05 -4.72
N ASN A 157 2.45 11.63 -3.84
CA ASN A 157 1.04 11.94 -3.99
C ASN A 157 0.78 13.46 -4.03
N THR A 158 1.41 14.23 -3.14
CA THR A 158 1.31 15.69 -3.14
C THR A 158 1.87 16.29 -4.43
N ALA A 159 3.08 15.89 -4.84
CA ALA A 159 3.74 16.44 -6.02
C ALA A 159 3.00 16.12 -7.33
N LEU A 160 2.43 14.91 -7.45
CA LEU A 160 1.59 14.55 -8.59
C LEU A 160 0.31 15.39 -8.64
N ALA A 161 -0.34 15.61 -7.50
CA ALA A 161 -1.54 16.44 -7.43
C ALA A 161 -1.25 17.91 -7.79
N GLU A 162 -0.15 18.48 -7.31
CA GLU A 162 0.31 19.83 -7.66
C GLU A 162 0.64 19.98 -9.15
N ALA A 163 1.15 18.91 -9.78
CA ALA A 163 1.42 18.84 -11.21
C ALA A 163 0.17 18.57 -12.07
N GLY A 164 -1.01 18.37 -11.46
CA GLY A 164 -2.24 18.05 -12.17
C GLY A 164 -2.28 16.64 -12.76
N ILE A 165 -1.45 15.72 -12.24
CA ILE A 165 -1.37 14.34 -12.69
C ILE A 165 -2.37 13.49 -11.91
N GLU A 166 -3.34 12.91 -12.62
CA GLU A 166 -4.40 12.10 -12.03
C GLU A 166 -3.91 10.69 -11.66
N ILE A 167 -4.25 10.24 -10.46
CA ILE A 167 -4.09 8.84 -10.04
C ILE A 167 -5.42 8.12 -10.37
N PRO A 168 -5.39 7.08 -11.23
CA PRO A 168 -6.61 6.51 -11.76
C PRO A 168 -7.31 5.65 -10.71
N PHE A 169 -8.64 5.74 -10.69
CA PHE A 169 -9.46 4.70 -10.08
C PHE A 169 -9.50 3.48 -11.04
N PRO A 170 -9.66 2.25 -10.52
CA PRO A 170 -9.87 1.09 -11.37
C PRO A 170 -11.04 1.32 -12.32
N GLN A 171 -10.78 1.37 -13.63
CA GLN A 171 -11.81 1.50 -14.65
C GLN A 171 -12.26 0.12 -15.11
N ASN A 172 -13.57 -0.14 -15.08
CA ASN A 172 -14.17 -1.35 -15.64
C ASN A 172 -15.09 -0.96 -16.80
N ASP A 173 -14.70 -1.30 -18.03
CA ASP A 173 -15.56 -1.12 -19.19
C ASP A 173 -16.60 -2.24 -19.28
N LEU A 174 -17.86 -1.90 -19.03
CA LEU A 174 -18.98 -2.82 -19.15
C LEU A 174 -19.55 -2.81 -20.57
N HIS A 175 -19.19 -3.80 -21.39
CA HIS A 175 -19.80 -3.98 -22.71
C HIS A 175 -21.08 -4.83 -22.62
N LEU A 176 -22.24 -4.18 -22.51
CA LEU A 176 -23.55 -4.84 -22.51
C LEU A 176 -23.93 -5.32 -23.91
N ARG A 177 -23.75 -6.61 -24.19
CA ARG A 177 -24.08 -7.23 -25.49
C ARG A 177 -25.58 -7.32 -25.77
N SER A 178 -26.39 -7.41 -24.73
CA SER A 178 -27.84 -7.46 -24.82
C SER A 178 -28.44 -6.95 -23.52
N VAL A 179 -29.40 -6.06 -23.63
CA VAL A 179 -30.25 -5.65 -22.50
C VAL A 179 -31.62 -6.26 -22.75
N ASP A 180 -32.16 -6.97 -21.76
CA ASP A 180 -33.51 -7.51 -21.83
C ASP A 180 -34.51 -6.36 -22.10
N GLN A 181 -35.34 -6.52 -23.14
CA GLN A 181 -36.30 -5.50 -23.55
C GLN A 181 -37.37 -5.25 -22.48
N ASP A 182 -37.71 -6.25 -21.67
CA ASP A 182 -38.65 -6.09 -20.56
C ASP A 182 -38.05 -5.21 -19.46
N LEU A 183 -36.74 -5.33 -19.23
CA LEU A 183 -36.01 -4.53 -18.26
C LEU A 183 -35.85 -3.07 -18.72
N LEU A 184 -35.61 -2.84 -20.02
CA LEU A 184 -35.64 -1.49 -20.63
C LEU A 184 -37.02 -0.83 -20.52
N THR A 185 -38.08 -1.60 -20.70
CA THR A 185 -39.47 -1.10 -20.65
C THR A 185 -39.86 -0.72 -19.23
N GLN A 186 -39.44 -1.50 -18.23
CA GLN A 186 -39.66 -1.21 -16.81
C GLN A 186 -38.86 0.03 -16.35
N LEU A 187 -37.61 0.19 -16.78
CA LEU A 187 -36.79 1.36 -16.44
C LEU A 187 -37.36 2.66 -17.05
N ARG A 188 -37.85 2.62 -18.30
CA ARG A 188 -38.53 3.77 -18.94
C ARG A 188 -39.87 4.10 -18.28
N GLY A 189 -40.61 3.09 -17.81
CA GLY A 189 -41.89 3.27 -17.12
C GLY A 189 -41.76 3.85 -15.69
N GLY A 190 -40.65 3.55 -15.00
CA GLY A 190 -40.36 4.06 -13.66
C GLY A 190 -40.07 5.56 -13.61
N TRP A 191 -39.37 6.08 -14.62
CA TRP A 191 -39.02 7.52 -14.71
C TRP A 191 -40.26 8.41 -14.93
N ARG A 192 -41.17 8.02 -15.84
CA ARG A 192 -42.45 8.74 -16.08
C ARG A 192 -43.40 8.72 -14.87
N ARG A 193 -43.29 7.74 -13.99
CA ARG A 193 -44.18 7.59 -12.82
C ARG A 193 -43.75 8.46 -11.63
N ARG A 194 -42.50 8.93 -11.62
CA ARG A 194 -41.94 9.80 -10.58
C ARG A 194 -42.23 11.28 -10.86
N GLU A 195 -42.22 11.67 -12.12
CA GLU A 195 -42.56 13.04 -12.58
C GLU A 195 -44.02 13.42 -12.29
N LYS A 196 -44.96 12.46 -12.39
CA LYS A 196 -46.38 12.69 -12.05
C LYS A 196 -46.70 12.80 -10.56
N ARG A 197 -45.78 12.41 -9.65
CA ARG A 197 -45.99 12.52 -8.19
C ARG A 197 -45.39 13.79 -7.57
N GLY A 198 -44.54 14.52 -8.30
CA GLY A 198 -43.93 15.77 -7.83
C GLY A 198 -44.76 17.03 -8.08
N PHE A 199 -45.86 16.95 -8.84
CA PHE A 199 -46.60 18.13 -9.33
C PHE A 199 -48.06 18.19 -8.83
N GLN A 200 -48.36 17.59 -7.68
CA GLN A 200 -49.72 17.57 -7.12
C GLN A 200 -49.73 17.87 -5.61
N LEU A 201 -49.03 18.92 -5.17
CA LEU A 201 -49.39 19.62 -3.95
C LEU A 201 -49.22 21.13 -4.16
N LYS A 202 -50.31 21.86 -3.90
CA LYS A 202 -50.54 23.31 -3.98
C LYS A 202 -50.98 23.88 -5.34
N GLN A 203 -52.19 23.55 -5.78
CA GLN A 203 -53.15 24.58 -6.22
C GLN A 203 -54.60 24.14 -5.92
N GLY A 204 -55.32 24.98 -5.17
CA GLY A 204 -56.72 24.86 -4.78
C GLY A 204 -56.91 25.59 -3.43
N SER A 205 -57.68 26.67 -3.28
CA SER A 205 -58.82 27.17 -4.06
C SER A 205 -59.06 28.67 -3.77
N PRO A 206 -59.79 29.41 -4.64
CA PRO A 206 -60.11 30.81 -4.39
C PRO A 206 -61.42 30.98 -3.60
N HIS A 207 -61.41 31.83 -2.58
CA HIS A 207 -62.62 32.38 -1.95
C HIS A 207 -62.58 33.92 -1.93
N ARG A 208 -63.74 34.52 -2.24
CA ARG A 208 -64.00 35.93 -2.56
C ARG A 208 -63.97 36.88 -1.35
N ARG A 209 -63.51 38.11 -1.63
CA ARG A 209 -63.88 39.48 -1.11
C ARG A 209 -63.86 39.69 0.41
N LYS A 210 -63.22 40.73 0.95
CA LYS A 210 -63.45 42.20 0.82
C LYS A 210 -62.16 42.93 1.29
N ALA A 211 -61.68 43.95 0.59
CA ALA A 211 -61.90 45.40 0.81
C ALA A 211 -61.21 45.98 2.06
N ASP A 212 -60.54 47.13 1.82
CA ASP A 212 -60.06 48.13 2.78
C ASP A 212 -58.76 47.75 3.50
N GLY A 213 -57.70 48.55 3.61
CA GLY A 213 -57.38 49.92 3.21
C GLY A 213 -55.96 50.23 3.75
N GLU A 214 -55.32 51.22 3.14
CA GLU A 214 -54.28 52.09 3.73
C GLU A 214 -52.95 51.51 4.29
N GLY A 215 -51.86 52.03 3.72
CA GLY A 215 -50.83 52.69 4.55
C GLY A 215 -49.46 52.02 4.67
N GLY A 216 -48.42 52.74 4.25
CA GLY A 216 -47.14 52.75 4.99
C GLY A 216 -45.92 52.15 4.30
N VAL A 217 -45.11 53.03 3.71
CA VAL A 217 -43.66 52.92 3.48
C VAL A 217 -42.95 53.41 4.78
N PRO A 218 -41.63 53.24 5.04
CA PRO A 218 -40.65 52.13 5.08
C PRO A 218 -39.99 52.09 6.52
N PRO A 219 -38.64 52.03 6.78
CA PRO A 219 -37.47 51.23 6.31
C PRO A 219 -36.68 50.53 7.47
N THR A 220 -35.47 50.01 7.17
CA THR A 220 -34.31 49.67 8.06
C THR A 220 -34.44 48.43 8.96
N LEU A 221 -33.43 47.57 9.16
CA LEU A 221 -31.96 47.70 9.19
C LEU A 221 -31.26 46.62 8.34
#